data_AF-A0A015KJM2-F1
#
_entry.id   AF-A0A015KJM2-F1
#
_cell.length_a   1.000
_cell.length_b   1.000
_cell.length_c   1.000
_cell.angle_alpha   90.00
_cell.angle_beta   90.00
_cell.angle_gamma   90.00
#
_symmetry.space_group_name_H-M   'P 1'
#
loop_
_entity.id
_entity.type
_entity.pdbx_description
1 polymer ?
#
loop_
_entity_poly.entity_id
_entity_poly.type
_entity_poly.pdbx_seq_one_letter_code
_entity_poly.pdbx_strand_id
1 'polypeptide(L)'
;MPDIILKEEITGDLADKFASCFAPGVVEVENKTVDGESKKVAKVVNPRLDTVSREVLRHKEFEDKVQLTRIRDHFIFRVESTGILESEKIVFDSLQILSSKCTMLLKALDIKLKEKEETETSQNNENAMELDT
;
A
#
# COMPACT_ATOMS: atom_id res chain seq x y z
N MET A 1 -4.99 0.42 1.30
CA MET A 1 -6.37 0.89 1.63
C MET A 1 -6.83 0.15 2.88
N PRO A 2 -7.56 0.79 3.83
CA PRO A 2 -8.21 0.04 4.91
C PRO A 2 -9.15 -1.03 4.35
N ASP A 3 -9.20 -2.16 5.03
CA ASP A 3 -10.05 -3.28 4.68
C ASP A 3 -10.63 -3.85 5.98
N ILE A 4 -11.95 -3.94 6.04
CA ILE A 4 -12.71 -4.30 7.24
C ILE A 4 -13.53 -5.53 6.88
N ILE A 5 -13.08 -6.68 7.36
CA ILE A 5 -13.69 -7.97 7.04
C ILE A 5 -14.60 -8.37 8.20
N LEU A 6 -15.87 -8.56 7.90
CA LEU A 6 -16.85 -9.15 8.80
C LEU A 6 -16.83 -10.68 8.62
N LYS A 7 -16.45 -11.41 9.66
CA LYS A 7 -16.50 -12.88 9.68
C LYS A 7 -17.90 -13.39 10.02
N GLU A 8 -18.68 -12.58 10.74
CA GLU A 8 -20.07 -12.86 11.13
C GLU A 8 -20.95 -11.63 10.89
N GLU A 9 -22.24 -11.84 10.63
CA GLU A 9 -23.20 -10.73 10.54
C GLU A 9 -23.38 -10.10 11.93
N ILE A 10 -23.20 -8.78 12.02
CA ILE A 10 -23.44 -8.00 13.23
C ILE A 10 -24.84 -7.40 13.15
N THR A 11 -25.72 -7.79 14.08
CA THR A 11 -27.14 -7.46 14.02
C THR A 11 -27.69 -6.86 15.31
N GLY A 12 -28.88 -6.26 15.25
CA GLY A 12 -29.58 -5.68 16.40
C GLY A 12 -28.82 -4.51 17.01
N ASP A 13 -28.82 -4.40 18.34
CA ASP A 13 -28.14 -3.32 19.07
C ASP A 13 -26.61 -3.36 18.89
N LEU A 14 -26.05 -4.54 18.60
CA LEU A 14 -24.63 -4.67 18.27
C LEU A 14 -24.29 -3.97 16.94
N ALA A 15 -25.24 -3.85 16.01
CA ALA A 15 -25.01 -3.15 14.74
C ALA A 15 -24.80 -1.65 14.96
N ASP A 16 -25.63 -1.02 15.80
CA ASP A 16 -25.49 0.39 16.17
C ASP A 16 -24.18 0.64 16.93
N LYS A 17 -23.84 -0.26 17.88
CA LYS A 17 -22.58 -0.17 18.63
C LYS A 17 -21.36 -0.36 17.72
N PHE A 18 -21.42 -1.32 16.79
CA PHE A 18 -20.35 -1.55 15.83
C PHE A 18 -20.14 -0.33 14.94
N ALA A 19 -21.21 0.28 14.41
CA ALA A 19 -21.12 1.50 13.61
C ALA A 19 -20.46 2.65 14.40
N SER A 20 -20.76 2.79 15.70
CA SER A 20 -20.15 3.81 16.57
C SER A 20 -18.64 3.66 16.80
N CYS A 21 -18.08 2.48 16.51
CA CYS A 21 -16.64 2.23 16.64
C CYS A 21 -15.82 2.82 15.48
N PHE A 22 -16.47 3.25 14.39
CA PHE A 22 -15.81 3.75 13.19
C PHE A 22 -16.15 5.21 12.92
N ALA A 23 -15.36 5.85 12.06
CA ALA A 23 -15.65 7.20 11.59
C ALA A 23 -17.00 7.25 10.84
N PRO A 24 -17.72 8.39 10.87
CA PRO A 24 -18.97 8.55 10.13
C PRO A 24 -18.81 8.20 8.65
N GLY A 25 -19.77 7.42 8.12
CA GLY A 25 -19.77 6.99 6.71
C GLY A 25 -18.89 5.77 6.41
N VAL A 26 -18.19 5.18 7.38
CA VAL A 26 -17.47 3.90 7.18
C VAL A 26 -18.44 2.73 7.22
N VAL A 27 -19.33 2.73 8.21
CA VAL A 27 -20.32 1.69 8.47
C VAL A 27 -21.70 2.32 8.50
N GLU A 28 -22.66 1.68 7.84
CA GLU A 28 -24.09 2.01 7.93
C GLU A 28 -24.86 0.86 8.56
N VAL A 29 -25.98 1.19 9.19
CA VAL A 29 -26.91 0.19 9.76
C VAL A 29 -28.13 0.14 8.85
N GLU A 30 -28.30 -0.99 8.17
CA GLU A 30 -29.43 -1.24 7.27
C GLU A 30 -30.48 -2.10 8.00
N ASN A 31 -31.77 -1.86 7.73
CA ASN A 31 -32.83 -2.75 8.17
C ASN A 31 -33.07 -3.83 7.12
N LYS A 32 -32.80 -5.09 7.46
CA LYS A 32 -32.99 -6.26 6.59
C LYS A 32 -34.09 -7.15 7.15
N THR A 33 -35.02 -7.57 6.31
CA THR A 33 -36.04 -8.55 6.71
C THR A 33 -35.44 -9.95 6.68
N VAL A 34 -35.36 -10.59 7.84
CA VAL A 34 -34.89 -11.98 7.99
C VAL A 34 -36.01 -12.75 8.68
N ASP A 35 -36.50 -13.81 8.05
CA ASP A 35 -37.59 -14.65 8.55
C ASP A 35 -38.91 -13.91 8.87
N GLY A 36 -39.19 -12.83 8.15
CA GLY A 36 -40.39 -12.00 8.33
C GLY A 36 -40.26 -10.90 9.37
N GLU A 37 -39.13 -10.81 10.08
CA GLU A 37 -38.84 -9.75 11.05
C GLU A 37 -37.79 -8.77 10.51
N SER A 38 -38.00 -7.47 10.77
CA SER A 38 -37.01 -6.44 10.42
C SER A 38 -35.89 -6.43 11.46
N LYS A 39 -34.66 -6.71 11.03
CA LYS A 39 -33.46 -6.70 11.87
C LYS A 39 -32.47 -5.66 11.36
N LYS A 40 -31.90 -4.89 12.29
CA LYS A 40 -30.75 -4.02 12.01
C LYS A 40 -29.53 -4.87 11.71
N VAL A 41 -28.80 -4.54 10.65
CA VAL A 41 -27.58 -5.23 10.21
C VAL A 41 -26.52 -4.18 9.89
N ALA A 42 -25.32 -4.33 10.45
CA ALA A 42 -24.21 -3.44 10.13
C ALA A 42 -23.56 -3.83 8.81
N LYS A 43 -23.26 -2.83 7.99
CA LYS A 43 -22.61 -3.01 6.70
C LYS A 43 -21.49 -2.01 6.53
N VAL A 44 -20.31 -2.51 6.18
CA VAL A 44 -19.18 -1.66 5.79
C VAL A 44 -19.48 -1.08 4.41
N VAL A 45 -19.66 0.24 4.33
CA VAL A 45 -20.03 0.93 3.08
C VAL A 45 -18.86 1.65 2.45
N ASN A 46 -17.96 2.24 3.26
CA ASN A 46 -16.82 2.97 2.75
C ASN A 46 -15.59 2.85 3.68
N PRO A 47 -14.82 1.75 3.54
CA PRO A 47 -13.65 1.53 4.38
C PRO A 47 -12.55 2.57 4.14
N ARG A 48 -12.57 3.32 3.02
CA ARG A 48 -11.58 4.36 2.74
C ARG A 48 -11.61 5.51 3.75
N LEU A 49 -12.77 5.79 4.35
CA LEU A 49 -12.95 6.85 5.34
C LEU A 49 -12.43 6.45 6.74
N ASP A 50 -12.09 5.18 6.94
CA ASP A 50 -11.63 4.71 8.23
C ASP A 50 -10.23 5.27 8.57
N THR A 51 -10.11 5.82 9.78
CA THR A 51 -8.86 6.32 10.34
C THR A 51 -8.06 5.21 11.02
N VAL A 52 -8.59 3.97 11.07
CA VAL A 52 -7.98 2.80 11.69
C VAL A 52 -7.70 3.03 13.18
N SER A 53 -8.71 3.57 13.88
CA SER A 53 -8.67 3.81 15.34
C SER A 53 -8.46 2.54 16.16
N ARG A 54 -8.85 1.38 15.60
CA ARG A 54 -8.90 0.07 16.26
C ARG A 54 -9.85 0.01 17.46
N GLU A 55 -10.79 0.96 17.57
CA GLU A 55 -11.75 1.01 18.69
C GLU A 55 -12.57 -0.28 18.80
N VAL A 56 -12.98 -0.84 17.67
CA VAL A 56 -13.74 -2.10 17.60
C VAL A 56 -13.04 -3.27 18.33
N LEU A 57 -11.70 -3.28 18.40
CA LEU A 57 -10.93 -4.35 19.05
C LEU A 57 -10.94 -4.23 20.58
N ARG A 58 -11.47 -3.14 21.16
CA ARG A 58 -11.61 -2.98 22.61
C ARG A 58 -12.86 -3.66 23.17
N HIS A 59 -13.79 -4.06 22.30
CA HIS A 59 -15.08 -4.62 22.66
C HIS A 59 -15.06 -6.14 22.46
N LYS A 60 -15.27 -6.89 23.56
CA LYS A 60 -15.21 -8.36 23.56
C LYS A 60 -16.27 -9.00 22.65
N GLU A 61 -17.41 -8.34 22.50
CA GLU A 61 -18.50 -8.79 21.62
C GLU A 61 -18.14 -8.84 20.13
N PHE A 62 -17.07 -8.13 19.71
CA PHE A 62 -16.55 -8.08 18.34
C PHE A 62 -15.24 -8.86 18.19
N GLU A 63 -14.71 -9.42 19.27
CA GLU A 63 -13.58 -10.34 19.24
C GLU A 63 -13.93 -11.52 18.33
N ASP A 64 -12.98 -11.90 17.49
CA ASP A 64 -13.12 -12.94 16.44
C ASP A 64 -14.21 -12.74 15.37
N LYS A 65 -15.09 -11.73 15.48
CA LYS A 65 -16.11 -11.41 14.45
C LYS A 65 -15.65 -10.44 13.39
N VAL A 66 -14.63 -9.65 13.71
CA VAL A 66 -14.13 -8.56 12.86
C VAL A 66 -12.64 -8.72 12.67
N GLN A 67 -12.18 -8.53 11.44
CA GLN A 67 -10.76 -8.50 11.12
C GLN A 67 -10.43 -7.20 10.40
N LEU A 68 -9.50 -6.43 10.99
CA LEU A 68 -8.96 -5.22 10.39
C LEU A 68 -7.70 -5.57 9.61
N THR A 69 -7.73 -5.32 8.30
CA THR A 69 -6.64 -5.59 7.36
C THR A 69 -6.31 -4.34 6.53
N ARG A 70 -5.34 -4.49 5.64
CA ARG A 70 -5.01 -3.51 4.61
C ARG A 70 -4.85 -4.24 3.29
N ILE A 71 -5.41 -3.67 2.23
CA ILE A 71 -5.04 -4.07 0.86
C ILE A 71 -3.61 -3.55 0.61
N ARG A 72 -2.66 -4.48 0.48
CA ARG A 72 -1.21 -4.21 0.51
C ARG A 72 -0.71 -3.42 -0.70
N ASP A 73 -1.31 -3.62 -1.85
CA ASP A 73 -0.96 -3.04 -3.15
C ASP A 73 -1.80 -1.81 -3.52
N HIS A 74 -2.73 -1.39 -2.65
CA HIS A 74 -3.57 -0.22 -2.88
C HIS A 74 -3.13 0.96 -2.00
N PHE A 75 -2.42 1.91 -2.61
CA PHE A 75 -1.93 3.11 -1.94
C PHE A 75 -2.88 4.30 -2.15
N ILE A 76 -3.11 5.09 -1.10
CA ILE A 76 -3.86 6.34 -1.18
C ILE A 76 -2.90 7.46 -0.84
N PHE A 77 -2.44 8.17 -1.86
CA PHE A 77 -1.56 9.33 -1.70
C PHE A 77 -2.38 10.60 -1.54
N ARG A 78 -1.92 11.49 -0.65
CA ARG A 78 -2.38 12.87 -0.52
C ARG A 78 -1.14 13.76 -0.62
N VAL A 79 -1.09 14.61 -1.63
CA VAL A 79 0.06 15.47 -1.91
C VAL A 79 -0.40 16.92 -1.83
N GLU A 80 0.23 17.67 -0.94
CA GLU A 80 -0.05 19.09 -0.72
C GLU A 80 1.20 19.89 -1.08
N SER A 81 1.02 20.91 -1.92
CA SER A 81 2.09 21.82 -2.30
C SER A 81 2.16 23.01 -1.35
N THR A 82 3.35 23.56 -1.19
CA THR A 82 3.57 24.85 -0.52
C THR A 82 3.27 26.06 -1.42
N GLY A 83 2.97 25.83 -2.71
CA GLY A 83 2.53 26.85 -3.67
C GLY A 83 3.53 27.20 -4.78
N ILE A 84 4.75 26.64 -4.78
CA ILE A 84 5.73 26.88 -5.85
C ILE A 84 5.42 26.05 -7.11
N LEU A 85 4.98 24.80 -6.92
CA LEU A 85 4.64 23.86 -7.99
C LEU A 85 3.28 23.24 -7.72
N GLU A 86 2.53 22.89 -8.75
CA GLU A 86 1.29 22.12 -8.57
C GLU A 86 1.57 20.73 -8.00
N SER A 87 0.68 20.22 -7.13
CA SER A 87 0.84 18.90 -6.48
C SER A 87 1.03 17.77 -7.50
N GLU A 88 0.32 17.82 -8.62
CA GLU A 88 0.43 16.84 -9.71
C GLU A 88 1.83 16.83 -10.34
N LYS A 89 2.41 18.03 -10.51
CA LYS A 89 3.76 18.18 -11.06
C LYS A 89 4.81 17.62 -10.13
N ILE A 90 4.66 17.79 -8.81
CA ILE A 90 5.57 17.20 -7.82
C ILE A 90 5.61 15.67 -7.96
N VAL A 91 4.44 15.03 -8.13
CA VAL A 91 4.38 13.58 -8.32
C VAL A 91 5.07 13.17 -9.62
N PHE A 92 4.78 13.85 -10.73
CA PHE A 92 5.40 13.54 -12.01
C PHE A 92 6.93 13.69 -11.98
N ASP A 93 7.43 14.80 -11.43
CA ASP A 93 8.87 15.06 -11.33
C ASP A 93 9.55 14.02 -10.43
N SER A 94 8.88 13.56 -9.36
CA SER A 94 9.41 12.52 -8.47
C SER A 94 9.63 11.18 -9.20
N LEU A 95 8.71 10.82 -10.10
CA LEU A 95 8.80 9.62 -10.94
C LEU A 95 9.93 9.74 -11.98
N GLN A 96 10.09 10.92 -12.59
CA GLN A 96 11.18 11.18 -13.54
C GLN A 96 12.55 11.10 -12.87
N ILE A 97 12.68 11.63 -11.64
CA ILE A 97 13.90 11.54 -10.85
C ILE A 97 14.21 10.08 -10.51
N LEU A 98 13.21 9.29 -10.11
CA LEU A 98 13.40 7.86 -9.83
C LEU A 98 13.88 7.11 -11.08
N SER A 99 13.24 7.33 -12.22
CA SER A 99 13.65 6.73 -13.50
C SER A 99 15.08 7.12 -13.88
N SER A 100 15.41 8.41 -13.77
CA SER A 100 16.74 8.93 -14.08
C SER A 100 17.83 8.30 -13.20
N LYS A 101 17.56 8.09 -11.91
CA LYS A 101 18.49 7.41 -10.99
C LYS A 101 18.77 5.97 -11.44
N CYS A 102 17.74 5.22 -11.85
CA CYS A 102 17.93 3.88 -12.39
C CYS A 102 18.78 3.89 -13.67
N THR A 103 18.51 4.82 -14.60
CA THR A 103 19.30 4.96 -15.83
C THR A 103 20.75 5.34 -15.54
N MET A 104 20.99 6.22 -14.58
CA MET A 104 22.36 6.58 -14.16
C MET A 104 23.12 5.38 -13.61
N LEU A 105 22.48 4.55 -12.79
CA LEU A 105 23.09 3.33 -12.26
C LEU A 105 23.42 2.33 -13.36
N LEU A 106 22.51 2.12 -14.31
CA LEU A 106 22.75 1.23 -15.46
C LEU A 106 23.97 1.70 -16.27
N LYS A 107 24.05 3.00 -16.60
CA LYS A 107 25.21 3.56 -17.31
C LYS A 107 26.52 3.39 -16.54
N ALA A 108 26.50 3.59 -15.23
CA ALA A 108 27.68 3.42 -14.40
C ALA A 108 28.15 1.96 -14.37
N LEU A 109 27.21 1.01 -14.34
CA LEU A 109 27.51 -0.42 -14.43
C LEU A 109 28.09 -0.78 -15.81
N ASP A 110 27.50 -0.27 -16.89
CA ASP A 110 28.00 -0.53 -18.25
C ASP A 110 29.45 -0.04 -18.43
N ILE A 111 29.77 1.15 -17.90
CA ILE A 111 31.14 1.68 -17.92
C ILE A 111 32.08 0.76 -17.13
N LYS A 112 31.69 0.35 -15.92
CA LYS A 112 32.50 -0.53 -15.08
C LYS A 112 32.72 -1.92 -15.69
N LEU A 113 31.73 -2.45 -16.41
CA LEU A 113 31.87 -3.72 -17.11
C LEU A 113 32.86 -3.62 -18.27
N LYS A 114 32.80 -2.54 -19.06
CA LYS A 114 33.77 -2.30 -20.14
C LYS A 114 35.19 -2.10 -19.61
N GLU A 115 35.36 -1.32 -18.54
CA GLU A 115 36.66 -1.16 -17.87
C GLU A 115 37.24 -2.51 -17.42
N LYS A 116 36.38 -3.43 -16.97
CA LYS A 116 36.77 -4.79 -16.56
C LYS A 116 37.17 -5.67 -17.74
N GLU A 117 36.42 -5.63 -18.84
CA GLU A 117 36.76 -6.37 -20.07
C GLU A 117 38.10 -5.90 -20.67
N GLU A 118 38.35 -4.59 -20.64
CA GLU A 118 39.61 -4.00 -21.10
C GLU A 118 40.79 -4.41 -20.20
N THR A 119 40.61 -4.41 -18.87
CA THR A 119 41.67 -4.85 -17.93
C THR A 119 41.95 -6.36 -18.01
N GLU A 120 40.93 -7.20 -18.21
CA GLU A 120 41.11 -8.65 -18.40
C GLU A 120 41.79 -8.98 -19.74
N THR A 121 41.50 -8.22 -20.79
CA THR A 121 42.13 -8.39 -22.11
C THR A 121 43.61 -8.00 -22.08
N SER A 122 43.96 -6.90 -21.39
CA SER A 122 45.35 -6.48 -21.20
C SER A 122 46.17 -7.49 -20.40
N GLN A 123 45.62 -8.05 -19.31
CA GLN A 123 46.30 -9.06 -18.51
C GLN A 123 46.52 -10.38 -19.26
N ASN A 124 45.56 -10.81 -20.09
CA ASN A 124 45.73 -12.03 -20.90
C ASN A 124 46.78 -11.87 -22.00
N ASN A 125 46.90 -10.68 -22.60
CA ASN A 125 47.91 -10.41 -23.63
C ASN A 125 49.32 -10.31 -23.04
N GLU A 126 49.48 -9.72 -21.85
CA GLU A 126 50.77 -9.69 -21.14
C GLU A 126 51.24 -11.11 -20.76
N ASN A 127 50.35 -11.93 -20.21
CA ASN A 127 50.67 -13.33 -19.87
C ASN A 127 51.00 -14.19 -21.10
N ALA A 128 50.39 -13.93 -22.26
CA ALA A 128 50.69 -14.67 -23.49
C ALA A 128 52.08 -14.33 -24.05
N MET A 129 52.56 -13.09 -23.86
CA MET A 129 53.88 -12.65 -24.34
C MET A 129 55.03 -13.19 -23.47
N GLU A 130 54.80 -13.45 -22.18
CA GLU A 130 55.79 -14.06 -21.28
C GLU A 130 55.99 -15.58 -21.53
N LEU A 131 55.04 -16.28 -22.16
CA LEU A 131 55.18 -17.72 -22.46
C LEU A 131 55.96 -18.02 -23.76
N ASP A 132 56.18 -17.02 -24.62
CA ASP A 132 56.87 -17.16 -25.92
C ASP A 132 58.36 -16.73 -25.87
N THR A 133 58.90 -16.48 -24.67
CA THR A 133 60.32 -16.13 -24.43
C THR A 133 61.04 -17.25 -23.68
#